data_AF-A0A2W7IXE2-F1
#
_entry.id   AF-A0A2W7IXE2-F1
#
_cell.length_a   1.000
_cell.length_b   1.000
_cell.length_c   1.000
_cell.angle_alpha   90.00
_cell.angle_beta   90.00
_cell.angle_gamma   90.00
#
_symmetry.space_group_name_H-M   'P 1'
#
loop_
_entity.id
_entity.type
_entity.pdbx_description
1 polymer ?
#
loop_
_entity_poly.entity_id
_entity_poly.type
_entity_poly.pdbx_seq_one_letter_code
_entity_poly.pdbx_strand_id
1 'polypeptide(L)'
;MSQTSSGESGLSVYVAGLEVACRDDATPVPYFGTGWHPPEVDFAWMDGREAELVFLLRLPDRPLRLRLDLVPFQPDRVAQTVEVFLNGLRLGFREVPASGSVTFPVPVEALRGRVCRIALHCATAVPGTEMGLEDTRRLGLALRGWVLEPA
;
A
#
# COMPACT_ATOMS: atom_id res chain seq x y z
N MET A 1 -6.78 7.43 38.32
CA MET A 1 -5.69 8.25 37.75
C MET A 1 -5.18 7.48 36.55
N SER A 2 -5.74 7.74 35.37
CA SER A 2 -5.14 8.61 34.33
C SER A 2 -3.86 7.94 33.77
N GLN A 3 -3.72 7.64 32.48
CA GLN A 3 -4.05 8.46 31.32
C GLN A 3 -4.27 7.58 30.08
N THR A 4 -5.34 7.84 29.35
CA THR A 4 -5.42 7.67 27.90
C THR A 4 -4.39 8.58 27.25
N SER A 5 -3.34 8.01 26.65
CA SER A 5 -2.52 8.73 25.68
C SER A 5 -2.99 8.33 24.29
N SER A 6 -3.92 9.11 23.76
CA SER A 6 -4.20 9.15 22.32
C SER A 6 -2.96 9.76 21.66
N GLY A 7 -2.07 8.92 21.15
CA GLY A 7 -0.89 9.36 20.43
C GLY A 7 -1.30 10.01 19.12
N GLU A 8 -1.29 11.35 19.07
CA GLU A 8 -1.11 12.06 17.80
C GLU A 8 0.30 11.79 17.29
N SER A 9 0.49 10.66 16.59
CA SER A 9 1.67 10.46 15.75
C SER A 9 1.57 11.45 14.59
N GLY A 10 2.40 12.50 14.63
CA GLY A 10 2.55 13.42 13.51
C GLY A 10 2.94 12.64 12.25
N LEU A 11 2.17 12.80 11.18
CA LEU A 11 2.45 12.15 9.90
C LEU A 11 3.86 12.49 9.42
N SER A 12 4.61 11.48 9.01
CA SER A 12 5.96 11.64 8.48
C SER A 12 5.94 12.27 7.08
N VAL A 13 6.93 13.12 6.81
CA VAL A 13 7.11 13.74 5.49
C VAL A 13 7.85 12.79 4.56
N TYR A 14 7.18 12.41 3.49
CA TYR A 14 7.72 11.65 2.38
C TYR A 14 8.32 12.59 1.32
N VAL A 15 9.40 12.13 0.68
CA VAL A 15 10.10 12.83 -0.40
C VAL A 15 9.95 12.02 -1.68
N ALA A 16 9.37 12.62 -2.73
CA ALA A 16 9.24 11.95 -4.03
C ALA A 16 10.59 11.43 -4.55
N GLY A 17 10.59 10.21 -5.07
CA GLY A 17 11.77 9.46 -5.49
C GLY A 17 12.41 8.62 -4.39
N LEU A 18 12.02 8.79 -3.12
CA LEU A 18 12.44 7.89 -2.05
C LEU A 18 11.69 6.56 -2.17
N GLU A 19 12.42 5.48 -2.37
CA GLU A 19 11.87 4.14 -2.30
C GLU A 19 11.66 3.72 -0.85
N VAL A 20 10.48 3.18 -0.57
CA VAL A 20 10.07 2.77 0.77
C VAL A 20 9.88 1.27 0.77
N ALA A 21 10.71 0.56 1.53
CA ALA A 21 10.52 -0.87 1.80
C ALA A 21 9.39 -1.08 2.82
N CYS A 22 8.65 -2.17 2.69
CA CYS A 22 7.49 -2.50 3.51
C CYS A 22 7.74 -3.76 4.35
N ARG A 23 8.87 -3.81 5.05
CA ARG A 23 9.31 -4.93 5.89
C ARG A 23 9.51 -4.52 7.35
N ASP A 24 9.67 -5.49 8.24
CA ASP A 24 9.76 -5.30 9.70
C ASP A 24 10.90 -4.38 10.18
N ASP A 25 12.02 -4.34 9.46
CA ASP A 25 13.19 -3.49 9.76
C ASP A 25 13.29 -2.20 8.93
N ALA A 26 12.26 -1.87 8.14
CA ALA A 26 12.33 -0.81 7.15
C ALA A 26 12.56 0.58 7.77
N THR A 27 13.52 1.31 7.20
CA THR A 27 13.77 2.73 7.49
C THR A 27 13.77 3.54 6.17
N PRO A 28 12.91 4.56 6.00
CA PRO A 28 11.89 5.01 6.94
C PRO A 28 10.80 3.97 7.17
N VAL A 29 10.01 4.16 8.24
CA VAL A 29 8.80 3.35 8.46
C VAL A 29 7.86 3.46 7.25
N PRO A 30 7.11 2.41 6.89
CA PRO A 30 6.53 2.31 5.54
C PRO A 30 5.31 3.20 5.25
N TYR A 31 4.96 4.09 6.18
CA TYR A 31 3.80 4.99 6.12
C TYR A 31 2.45 4.26 6.12
N PHE A 32 2.36 3.11 6.80
CA PHE A 32 1.11 2.38 6.93
C PHE A 32 0.04 3.18 7.68
N GLY A 33 -1.14 3.27 7.08
CA GLY A 33 -2.39 3.63 7.74
C GLY A 33 -3.12 2.36 8.17
N THR A 34 -4.41 2.27 7.81
CA THR A 34 -5.27 1.12 8.11
C THR A 34 -5.11 -0.01 7.09
N GLY A 35 -5.52 -1.22 7.48
CA GLY A 35 -5.65 -2.36 6.56
C GLY A 35 -4.34 -3.10 6.27
N TRP A 36 -3.39 -3.10 7.21
CA TRP A 36 -2.15 -3.86 7.10
C TRP A 36 -2.00 -4.82 8.28
N HIS A 37 -1.58 -6.04 8.01
CA HIS A 37 -0.99 -6.88 9.04
C HIS A 37 0.39 -6.33 9.44
N PRO A 38 0.91 -6.70 10.64
CA PRO A 38 2.28 -6.39 11.00
C PRO A 38 3.25 -6.82 9.88
N PRO A 39 4.25 -6.00 9.52
CA PRO A 39 5.20 -6.36 8.49
C PRO A 39 5.96 -7.63 8.85
N GLU A 40 6.22 -8.44 7.83
CA GLU A 40 7.08 -9.62 7.88
C GLU A 40 8.47 -9.24 7.34
N VAL A 41 9.38 -10.21 7.23
CA VAL A 41 10.79 -10.00 6.82
C VAL A 41 10.94 -9.30 5.47
N ASP A 42 10.03 -9.53 4.53
CA ASP A 42 10.17 -9.05 3.14
C ASP A 42 9.05 -8.10 2.68
N PHE A 43 7.90 -8.10 3.35
CA PHE A 43 6.69 -7.39 2.91
C PHE A 43 5.68 -7.26 4.05
N ALA A 44 4.62 -6.48 3.81
CA ALA A 44 3.45 -6.44 4.69
C ALA A 44 2.20 -6.86 3.92
N TRP A 45 1.44 -7.81 4.46
CA TRP A 45 0.16 -8.21 3.91
C TRP A 45 -0.91 -7.14 4.14
N MET A 46 -1.76 -6.92 3.15
CA MET A 46 -3.04 -6.27 3.38
C MET A 46 -3.87 -7.12 4.35
N ASP A 47 -4.58 -6.46 5.26
CA ASP A 47 -5.57 -7.08 6.15
C ASP A 47 -6.95 -6.96 5.51
N GLY A 48 -7.36 -8.03 4.81
CA GLY A 48 -8.60 -8.05 4.06
C GLY A 48 -8.49 -7.47 2.66
N ARG A 49 -9.46 -6.64 2.28
CA ARG A 49 -9.62 -6.14 0.89
C ARG A 49 -9.12 -4.72 0.69
N GLU A 50 -8.82 -3.99 1.76
CA GLU A 50 -8.51 -2.57 1.68
C GLU A 50 -7.30 -2.26 2.56
N ALA A 51 -6.37 -1.46 2.06
CA ALA A 51 -5.17 -1.08 2.78
C ALA A 51 -4.68 0.29 2.32
N GLU A 52 -4.09 1.06 3.23
CA GLU A 52 -3.84 2.47 2.97
C GLU A 52 -2.47 2.93 3.44
N LEU A 53 -1.78 3.73 2.64
CA LEU A 53 -0.57 4.44 3.01
C LEU A 53 -0.89 5.92 3.26
N VAL A 54 -0.38 6.48 4.35
CA VAL A 54 -0.67 7.86 4.76
C VAL A 54 0.61 8.61 5.09
N PHE A 55 0.86 9.71 4.38
CA PHE A 55 2.08 10.49 4.52
C PHE A 55 1.84 11.96 4.22
N LEU A 56 2.75 12.83 4.66
CA LEU A 56 2.82 14.20 4.16
C LEU A 56 3.68 14.22 2.91
N LEU A 57 3.18 14.82 1.83
CA LEU A 57 3.92 15.02 0.59
C LEU A 57 4.22 16.50 0.41
N ARG A 58 5.49 16.82 0.11
CA ARG A 58 5.83 18.14 -0.43
C ARG A 58 5.33 18.19 -1.88
N LEU A 59 4.58 19.23 -2.22
CA LEU A 59 4.04 19.41 -3.57
C LEU A 59 5.17 19.21 -4.60
N PRO A 60 5.02 18.26 -5.53
CA PRO A 60 6.04 18.00 -6.52
C PRO A 60 6.06 19.12 -7.56
N ASP A 61 7.25 19.36 -8.12
CA ASP A 61 7.50 20.33 -9.19
C ASP A 61 7.33 19.73 -10.60
N ARG A 62 7.04 18.42 -10.68
CA ARG A 62 6.93 17.65 -11.91
C ARG A 62 5.87 16.55 -11.80
N PRO A 63 5.35 16.07 -12.94
CA PRO A 63 4.46 14.91 -12.95
C PRO A 63 5.10 13.68 -12.29
N LEU A 64 4.29 12.90 -11.58
CA LEU A 64 4.73 11.71 -10.88
C LEU A 64 4.01 10.47 -11.43
N ARG A 65 4.60 9.31 -11.18
CA ARG A 65 3.96 8.01 -11.26
C ARG A 65 4.16 7.26 -9.95
N LEU A 66 3.15 6.51 -9.55
CA LEU A 66 3.22 5.60 -8.41
C LEU A 66 3.68 4.24 -8.91
N ARG A 67 4.77 3.72 -8.35
CA ARG A 67 5.17 2.32 -8.49
C ARG A 67 4.91 1.58 -7.18
N LEU A 68 4.30 0.41 -7.30
CA LEU A 68 4.06 -0.53 -6.20
C LEU A 68 4.72 -1.85 -6.53
N ASP A 69 5.51 -2.39 -5.61
CA ASP A 69 6.08 -3.74 -5.72
C ASP A 69 5.22 -4.69 -4.90
N LEU A 70 4.47 -5.55 -5.59
CA LEU A 70 3.40 -6.35 -5.01
C LEU A 70 3.76 -7.84 -5.01
N VAL A 71 3.26 -8.54 -3.99
CA VAL A 71 3.34 -10.00 -3.85
C VAL A 71 1.90 -10.54 -3.72
N PRO A 72 1.36 -11.21 -4.74
CA PRO A 72 -0.01 -11.72 -4.69
C PRO A 72 -0.11 -13.02 -3.89
N PHE A 73 -1.20 -13.18 -3.13
CA PHE A 73 -1.59 -14.43 -2.51
C PHE A 73 -2.29 -15.33 -3.54
N GLN A 74 -1.63 -16.40 -3.98
CA GLN A 74 -2.09 -17.22 -5.12
C GLN A 74 -1.91 -18.74 -4.91
N PRO A 75 -2.52 -19.34 -3.88
CA PRO A 75 -2.39 -20.78 -3.64
C PRO A 75 -2.93 -21.66 -4.79
N ASP A 76 -3.87 -21.15 -5.60
CA ASP A 76 -4.49 -21.84 -6.75
C ASP A 76 -4.10 -21.25 -8.12
N ARG A 77 -3.09 -20.37 -8.16
CA ARG A 77 -2.66 -19.62 -9.36
C ARG A 77 -3.68 -18.64 -9.93
N VAL A 78 -4.74 -18.29 -9.19
CA VAL A 78 -5.64 -17.20 -9.60
C VAL A 78 -4.94 -15.85 -9.41
N ALA A 79 -5.03 -14.98 -10.43
CA ALA A 79 -4.46 -13.64 -10.35
C ALA A 79 -5.20 -12.80 -9.30
N GLN A 80 -4.43 -12.03 -8.53
CA GLN A 80 -4.99 -11.03 -7.63
C GLN A 80 -5.17 -9.73 -8.38
N THR A 81 -6.00 -8.83 -7.84
CA THR A 81 -6.31 -7.56 -8.48
C THR A 81 -6.02 -6.40 -7.54
N VAL A 82 -5.61 -5.27 -8.09
CA VAL A 82 -5.48 -4.02 -7.32
C VAL A 82 -6.13 -2.89 -8.07
N GLU A 83 -7.02 -2.19 -7.39
CA GLU A 83 -7.49 -0.86 -7.77
C GLU A 83 -6.83 0.16 -6.83
N VAL A 84 -6.24 1.20 -7.40
CA VAL A 84 -5.45 2.18 -6.65
C VAL A 84 -6.08 3.54 -6.73
N PHE A 85 -6.17 4.22 -5.60
CA PHE A 85 -6.64 5.59 -5.48
C PHE A 85 -5.59 6.44 -4.77
N LEU A 86 -5.50 7.71 -5.13
CA LEU A 86 -4.73 8.71 -4.41
C LEU A 86 -5.64 9.87 -4.04
N ASN A 87 -5.78 10.13 -2.75
CA ASN A 87 -6.68 11.16 -2.21
C ASN A 87 -8.11 11.05 -2.75
N GLY A 88 -8.61 9.81 -2.91
CA GLY A 88 -9.94 9.49 -3.42
C GLY A 88 -10.07 9.52 -4.95
N LEU A 89 -9.04 9.95 -5.69
CA LEU A 89 -9.04 9.89 -7.15
C LEU A 89 -8.46 8.56 -7.64
N ARG A 90 -9.22 7.84 -8.47
CA ARG A 90 -8.80 6.55 -9.04
C ARG A 90 -7.61 6.74 -9.98
N LEU A 91 -6.50 6.08 -9.66
CA LEU A 91 -5.30 6.03 -10.51
C LEU A 91 -5.39 4.91 -11.56
N GLY A 92 -6.03 3.78 -11.23
CA GLY A 92 -6.26 2.71 -12.17
C GLY A 92 -6.48 1.34 -11.53
N PHE A 93 -6.48 0.31 -12.39
CA PHE A 93 -6.65 -1.09 -12.03
C PHE A 93 -5.55 -1.94 -12.68
N ARG A 94 -5.07 -2.97 -11.97
CA ARG A 94 -4.13 -3.98 -12.49
C ARG A 94 -4.48 -5.37 -11.99
N GLU A 95 -4.28 -6.36 -12.86
CA GLU A 95 -4.11 -7.75 -12.44
C GLU A 95 -2.66 -7.97 -12.03
N VAL A 96 -2.46 -8.79 -11.00
CA VAL A 96 -1.17 -9.11 -10.40
C VAL A 96 -1.06 -10.65 -10.39
N PRO A 97 -0.67 -11.26 -11.53
CA PRO A 97 -0.61 -12.71 -11.67
C PRO A 97 0.65 -13.33 -11.07
N ALA A 98 1.64 -12.52 -10.71
CA ALA A 98 2.89 -12.90 -10.09
C ALA A 98 3.47 -11.71 -9.32
N SER A 99 4.49 -11.96 -8.50
CA SER A 99 5.22 -10.89 -7.81
C SER A 99 5.90 -9.96 -8.83
N GLY A 100 5.82 -8.64 -8.61
CA GLY A 100 6.43 -7.67 -9.50
C GLY A 100 5.95 -6.25 -9.26
N SER A 101 6.43 -5.34 -10.11
CA SER A 101 6.09 -3.92 -10.02
C SER A 101 4.91 -3.57 -10.92
N VAL A 102 3.99 -2.77 -10.43
CA VAL A 102 2.93 -2.13 -11.22
C VAL A 102 3.05 -0.62 -11.10
N THR A 103 2.73 0.09 -12.19
CA THR A 103 2.82 1.56 -12.23
C THR A 103 1.50 2.21 -12.63
N PHE A 104 1.27 3.37 -12.02
CA PHE A 104 0.09 4.21 -12.27
C PHE A 104 0.51 5.67 -12.47
N PRO A 105 0.04 6.35 -13.53
CA PRO A 105 0.25 7.78 -13.66
C PRO A 105 -0.49 8.51 -12.53
N VAL A 106 0.15 9.53 -11.95
CA VAL A 106 -0.48 10.35 -10.91
C VAL A 106 -0.97 11.67 -11.53
N PRO A 107 -2.29 11.86 -11.65
CA PRO A 107 -2.83 13.14 -12.11
C PRO A 107 -2.54 14.23 -11.08
N VAL A 108 -2.23 15.44 -11.55
CA VAL A 108 -1.86 16.58 -10.68
C VAL A 108 -2.97 16.92 -9.68
N GLU A 109 -4.23 16.64 -10.03
CA GLU A 109 -5.40 16.84 -9.20
C GLU A 109 -5.44 15.90 -7.98
N ALA A 110 -4.81 14.73 -8.05
CA ALA A 110 -4.70 13.81 -6.92
C ALA A 110 -3.76 14.35 -5.83
N LEU A 111 -2.88 15.31 -6.17
CA LEU A 111 -1.86 15.85 -5.28
C LEU A 111 -2.31 17.14 -4.57
N ARG A 112 -3.62 17.40 -4.52
CA ARG A 112 -4.20 18.56 -3.83
C ARG A 112 -4.13 18.36 -2.32
N GLY A 113 -3.28 19.12 -1.65
CA GLY A 113 -3.12 19.12 -0.18
C GLY A 113 -1.76 18.59 0.25
N ARG A 114 -1.51 18.61 1.57
CA ARG A 114 -0.25 18.09 2.15
C ARG A 114 -0.35 16.64 2.57
N VAL A 115 -1.49 16.20 3.08
CA VAL A 115 -1.73 14.81 3.44
C VAL A 115 -2.08 14.03 2.17
N CYS A 116 -1.32 12.98 1.90
CA CYS A 116 -1.58 12.04 0.82
C CYS A 116 -2.01 10.69 1.39
N ARG A 117 -3.04 10.10 0.78
CA ARG A 117 -3.59 8.80 1.11
C ARG A 117 -3.63 7.95 -0.16
N ILE A 118 -2.76 6.94 -0.23
CA ILE A 118 -2.82 5.91 -1.27
C ILE A 118 -3.71 4.80 -0.73
N ALA A 119 -4.87 4.57 -1.34
CA ALA A 119 -5.74 3.46 -0.98
C ALA A 119 -5.62 2.34 -2.03
N LEU A 120 -5.50 1.12 -1.54
CA LEU A 120 -5.42 -0.11 -2.32
C LEU A 120 -6.68 -0.93 -2.06
N HIS A 121 -7.37 -1.33 -3.13
CA HIS A 121 -8.51 -2.23 -3.04
C HIS A 121 -8.21 -3.53 -3.80
N CYS A 122 -8.29 -4.66 -3.11
CA CYS A 122 -8.09 -6.00 -3.64
C CYS A 122 -9.39 -6.81 -3.49
N ALA A 123 -10.24 -6.77 -4.53
CA ALA A 123 -11.53 -7.45 -4.49
C ALA A 123 -11.41 -8.99 -4.42
N THR A 124 -10.29 -9.51 -4.91
CA THR A 124 -9.96 -10.94 -5.01
C THR A 124 -9.35 -11.52 -3.73
N ALA A 125 -9.23 -10.75 -2.65
CA ALA A 125 -8.70 -11.26 -1.39
C ALA A 125 -9.61 -12.34 -0.77
N VAL A 126 -9.00 -13.45 -0.36
CA VAL A 126 -9.65 -14.68 0.08
C VAL A 126 -8.99 -15.21 1.37
N PRO A 127 -9.73 -15.82 2.31
CA PRO A 127 -9.14 -16.48 3.47
C PRO A 127 -8.31 -17.69 3.04
N GLY A 128 -7.14 -17.89 3.64
CA GLY A 128 -6.32 -19.08 3.37
C GLY A 128 -7.08 -20.39 3.63
N THR A 129 -7.98 -20.42 4.61
CA THR A 129 -8.85 -21.57 4.91
C THR A 129 -9.81 -21.94 3.78
N GLU A 130 -10.29 -20.97 2.99
CA GLU A 130 -11.10 -21.26 1.79
C GLU A 130 -10.26 -21.94 0.69
N MET A 131 -8.93 -21.86 0.81
CA MET A 131 -7.94 -22.45 -0.10
C MET A 131 -7.25 -23.69 0.49
N GLY A 132 -7.74 -24.22 1.61
CA GLY A 132 -7.18 -25.41 2.27
C GLY A 132 -5.89 -25.17 3.07
N LEU A 133 -5.56 -23.90 3.38
CA LEU A 133 -4.43 -23.52 4.23
C LEU A 133 -4.87 -23.29 5.68
N GLU A 134 -3.94 -23.38 6.62
CA GLU A 134 -4.21 -23.08 8.05
C GLU A 134 -4.34 -21.56 8.32
N ASP A 135 -3.85 -20.72 7.40
CA ASP A 135 -3.90 -19.27 7.54
C ASP A 135 -5.35 -18.76 7.47
N THR A 136 -5.81 -18.19 8.58
CA THR A 136 -7.18 -17.66 8.73
C THR A 136 -7.32 -16.23 8.21
N ARG A 137 -6.21 -15.55 7.89
CA ARG A 137 -6.22 -14.19 7.35
C ARG A 137 -6.86 -14.19 5.97
N ARG A 138 -7.61 -13.11 5.66
CA ARG A 138 -8.08 -12.83 4.30
C ARG A 138 -6.97 -12.10 3.56
N LEU A 139 -6.28 -12.81 2.68
CA LEU A 139 -5.11 -12.32 1.97
C LEU A 139 -5.41 -12.12 0.48
N GLY A 140 -4.87 -11.03 -0.07
CA GLY A 140 -4.94 -10.73 -1.49
C GLY A 140 -3.59 -10.30 -2.01
N LEU A 141 -3.07 -9.17 -1.50
CA LEU A 141 -1.76 -8.65 -1.89
C LEU A 141 -0.94 -8.34 -0.65
N ALA A 142 0.37 -8.54 -0.75
CA ALA A 142 1.36 -7.95 0.11
C ALA A 142 2.08 -6.83 -0.65
N LEU A 143 2.48 -5.80 0.07
CA LEU A 143 3.31 -4.71 -0.44
C LEU A 143 4.75 -4.95 0.04
N ARG A 144 5.68 -5.06 -0.93
CA ARG A 144 7.12 -5.14 -0.66
C ARG A 144 7.75 -3.76 -0.62
N GLY A 145 7.30 -2.86 -1.48
CA GLY A 145 7.79 -1.49 -1.51
C GLY A 145 6.97 -0.60 -2.42
N TRP A 146 7.21 0.70 -2.31
CA TRP A 146 6.55 1.70 -3.13
C TRP A 146 7.41 2.95 -3.31
N VAL A 147 7.13 3.69 -4.39
CA VAL A 147 7.73 5.00 -4.66
C VAL A 147 6.77 5.86 -5.49
N LEU A 148 6.71 7.15 -5.16
CA LEU A 148 6.23 8.17 -6.09
C LEU A 148 7.44 8.76 -6.81
N GLU A 149 7.67 8.37 -8.04
CA GLU A 149 8.84 8.77 -8.83
C GLU A 149 8.44 9.72 -9.97
N PRO A 150 9.36 10.56 -10.48
CA PRO A 150 9.13 11.32 -11.70
C PRO A 150 8.61 10.43 -12.84
N ALA A 151 7.56 10.90 -13.52
CA ALA A 151 6.92 10.15 -14.61
C ALA A 151 7.85 9.91 -15.79
#